data_AF-A0A847NRV0-F1
#
_entry.id   AF-A0A847NRV0-F1
#
_cell.length_a   1.000
_cell.length_b   1.000
_cell.length_c   1.000
_cell.angle_alpha   90.00
_cell.angle_beta   90.00
_cell.angle_gamma   90.00
#
_symmetry.space_group_name_H-M   'P 1'
#
loop_
_entity.id
_entity.type
_entity.pdbx_description
1 polymer ?
#
loop_
_entity_poly.entity_id
_entity_poly.type
_entity_poly.pdbx_seq_one_letter_code
_entity_poly.pdbx_strand_id
1 'polypeptide(L)' 'NFEFALRTFIGVFIGYFIAYKFAVKLPEILNLSNADKLLFANFFLMIFFISWSMASYVVKPKFLASLCMLFLVMAVMI' A
#
# COMPACT_ATOMS: atom_id res chain seq x y z
N ASN A 1 -11.57 -6.01 -20.73
CA ASN A 1 -11.81 -6.98 -19.62
C ASN A 1 -10.54 -7.44 -18.92
N PHE A 2 -9.55 -8.02 -19.61
CA PHE A 2 -8.31 -8.50 -18.97
C PHE A 2 -7.51 -7.38 -18.25
N GLU A 3 -7.38 -6.21 -18.88
CA GLU A 3 -6.64 -5.09 -18.28
C GLU A 3 -7.29 -4.57 -16.99
N PHE A 4 -8.62 -4.58 -16.93
CA PHE A 4 -9.36 -4.20 -15.72
C PHE A 4 -9.15 -5.21 -14.60
N ALA A 5 -9.26 -6.50 -14.89
CA ALA A 5 -8.99 -7.57 -13.91
C ALA A 5 -7.55 -7.49 -13.37
N LEU A 6 -6.57 -7.19 -14.22
CA LEU A 6 -5.18 -7.04 -13.82
C LEU A 6 -4.96 -5.82 -12.93
N ARG A 7 -5.63 -4.69 -13.24
CA ARG A 7 -5.64 -3.49 -12.38
C ARG A 7 -6.28 -3.77 -11.03
N THR A 8 -7.37 -4.52 -10.98
CA THR A 8 -8.02 -4.90 -9.72
C THR A 8 -7.13 -5.84 -8.90
N PHE A 9 -6.47 -6.81 -9.53
CA PHE A 9 -5.57 -7.72 -8.84
C PHE A 9 -4.37 -6.98 -8.22
N ILE A 10 -3.71 -6.12 -9.01
CA ILE A 10 -2.60 -5.28 -8.54
C ILE A 10 -3.08 -4.30 -7.47
N GLY A 11 -4.22 -3.64 -7.73
CA GLY A 11 -4.84 -2.66 -6.86
C GLY A 11 -5.22 -3.22 -5.50
N VAL A 12 -5.81 -4.42 -5.46
CA VAL A 12 -6.36 -4.98 -4.23
C VAL A 12 -5.33 -5.85 -3.50
N PHE A 13 -4.72 -6.83 -4.18
CA PHE A 13 -3.91 -7.84 -3.49
C PHE A 13 -2.50 -7.34 -3.16
N ILE A 14 -1.81 -6.75 -4.14
CA ILE A 14 -0.44 -6.27 -3.93
C ILE A 14 -0.45 -5.03 -3.03
N GLY A 15 -1.38 -4.10 -3.28
CA GLY A 15 -1.59 -2.92 -2.44
C GLY A 15 -1.84 -3.28 -0.97
N TYR A 16 -2.68 -4.29 -0.71
CA TYR A 16 -2.98 -4.73 0.66
C TYR A 16 -1.75 -5.25 1.41
N PHE A 17 -0.98 -6.14 0.77
CA PHE A 17 0.21 -6.74 1.41
C PHE A 17 1.24 -5.68 1.79
N ILE A 18 1.48 -4.73 0.88
CA ILE A 18 2.41 -3.63 1.06
C ILE A 18 1.91 -2.69 2.17
N ALA A 19 0.66 -2.27 2.10
CA ALA A 19 0.08 -1.35 3.08
C ALA A 19 0.14 -1.92 4.50
N TYR A 20 -0.13 -3.22 4.65
CA TYR A 20 -0.05 -3.90 5.94
C TYR A 20 1.36 -3.87 6.52
N LYS A 21 2.39 -4.17 5.72
CA LYS A 21 3.79 -4.14 6.17
C LYS A 21 4.19 -2.75 6.69
N PHE A 22 3.85 -1.71 5.94
CA PHE A 22 4.09 -0.34 6.35
C PHE A 22 3.31 0.04 7.60
N ALA A 23 2.03 -0.32 7.68
CA ALA A 23 1.17 -0.01 8.83
C ALA A 23 1.68 -0.61 10.15
N VAL A 24 2.41 -1.72 10.11
CA VAL A 24 3.01 -2.35 11.30
C VAL A 24 4.39 -1.79 11.61
N LYS A 25 5.26 -1.67 10.59
CA LYS A 25 6.68 -1.34 10.78
C LYS A 25 6.96 0.16 10.99
N LEU A 26 6.27 1.05 10.26
CA LEU A 26 6.48 2.50 10.39
C LEU A 26 6.25 3.01 11.82
N PRO A 27 5.16 2.63 12.51
CA PRO A 27 4.96 3.03 13.89
C PRO A 27 6.07 2.58 14.85
N GLU A 28 6.67 1.42 14.61
CA GLU A 28 7.79 0.91 15.40
C GLU A 28 9.06 1.72 15.16
N ILE A 29 9.36 2.04 13.89
CA ILE A 29 10.50 2.89 13.50
C ILE A 29 10.35 4.31 14.03
N LEU A 30 9.13 4.83 14.03
CA LEU A 30 8.80 6.14 14.59
C LEU A 30 8.69 6.11 16.13
N ASN A 31 8.90 4.95 16.75
CA ASN A 31 8.84 4.72 18.18
C ASN A 31 7.56 5.28 18.85
N LEU A 32 6.41 5.07 18.20
CA LEU A 32 5.12 5.55 18.67
C LEU A 32 4.65 4.79 19.92
N SER A 33 3.82 5.44 20.73
CA SER A 33 3.16 4.77 21.86
C SER A 33 2.19 3.69 21.35
N ASN A 34 1.88 2.67 22.16
CA ASN A 34 0.98 1.59 21.72
C ASN A 34 -0.41 2.08 21.28
N ALA A 35 -0.91 3.16 21.89
CA ALA A 35 -2.18 3.80 21.49
C ALA A 35 -2.04 4.47 20.11
N ASP A 36 -0.94 5.18 19.88
CA ASP A 36 -0.67 5.88 18.62
C ASP A 36 -0.32 4.93 17.48
N LYS A 37 0.24 3.75 17.76
CA LYS A 37 0.51 2.71 16.74
C LYS A 37 -0.77 2.25 16.06
N LEU A 38 -1.81 1.96 16.84
CA LEU A 38 -3.10 1.52 16.31
C LEU A 38 -3.77 2.64 15.51
N LEU A 39 -3.73 3.87 16.03
CA LEU A 39 -4.27 5.05 15.35
C LEU A 39 -3.56 5.30 14.02
N PHE A 40 -2.22 5.27 14.02
CA PHE A 40 -1.40 5.40 12.81
C PHE A 40 -1.73 4.32 11.79
N ALA A 41 -1.78 3.05 12.21
CA ALA A 41 -2.05 1.94 11.30
C ALA A 41 -3.40 2.13 10.58
N ASN A 42 -4.45 2.51 11.32
CA ASN A 42 -5.77 2.77 10.73
C ASN A 42 -5.77 3.94 9.75
N PHE A 43 -5.18 5.08 10.14
CA PHE A 43 -5.09 6.24 9.24
C PHE A 43 -4.23 5.96 8.01
N PHE A 44 -3.11 5.30 8.19
CA PHE A 44 -2.20 4.91 7.11
C PHE A 44 -2.90 4.00 6.12
N LEU A 45 -3.56 2.92 6.59
CA LEU A 45 -4.28 1.99 5.72
C LEU A 45 -5.40 2.71 4.96
N MET A 46 -6.19 3.56 5.64
CA MET A 46 -7.25 4.34 4.99
C MET A 46 -6.70 5.22 3.87
N ILE A 47 -5.69 6.05 4.17
CA ILE A 47 -5.08 6.96 3.19
C ILE A 47 -4.48 6.16 2.03
N PHE A 48 -3.74 5.09 2.34
CA PHE A 48 -3.10 4.24 1.34
C PHE A 48 -4.15 3.64 0.40
N PHE A 49 -5.20 2.99 0.91
CA PHE A 49 -6.22 2.36 0.06
C PHE A 49 -6.97 3.37 -0.81
N ILE A 50 -7.27 4.56 -0.29
CA ILE A 50 -7.93 5.61 -1.07
C ILE A 50 -7.03 6.06 -2.22
N SER A 51 -5.79 6.47 -1.91
CA SER A 51 -4.83 6.92 -2.92
C SER A 51 -4.50 5.82 -3.93
N TRP A 52 -4.38 4.58 -3.46
CA TRP A 52 -4.03 3.43 -4.28
C TRP A 52 -5.17 2.98 -5.20
N SER A 53 -6.42 3.03 -4.72
CA SER A 53 -7.60 2.77 -5.55
C SER A 53 -7.74 3.80 -6.67
N MET A 54 -7.57 5.09 -6.34
CA MET A 54 -7.55 6.17 -7.34
C MET A 54 -6.42 5.99 -8.37
N ALA A 55 -5.20 5.69 -7.90
CA ALA A 55 -4.05 5.45 -8.78
C ALA A 55 -4.29 4.25 -9.70
N SER A 56 -4.87 3.16 -9.18
CA SER A 56 -5.19 1.94 -9.94
C SER A 56 -6.17 2.20 -11.10
N TYR A 57 -7.06 3.18 -10.91
CA TYR A 57 -8.02 3.61 -11.92
C TYR A 57 -7.40 4.50 -13.00
N VAL A 58 -6.59 5.49 -12.61
CA VAL A 58 -6.08 6.53 -13.52
C VAL A 58 -4.79 6.12 -14.24
N VAL A 59 -3.88 5.43 -13.55
CA VAL A 59 -2.52 5.17 -14.03
C VAL A 59 -2.49 3.97 -15.00
N LYS A 60 -1.63 3.99 -16.03
CA LYS A 60 -1.48 2.83 -16.94
C LYS A 60 -0.88 1.63 -16.19
N PRO A 61 -1.22 0.37 -16.52
CA PRO A 61 -0.83 -0.81 -15.74
C PRO A 61 0.69 -0.97 -15.60
N LYS A 62 1.46 -0.60 -16.64
CA LYS A 62 2.92 -0.65 -16.61
C LYS A 62 3.53 0.19 -15.49
N PHE A 63 2.98 1.37 -15.22
CA PHE A 63 3.49 2.26 -14.17
C PHE A 63 3.02 1.82 -12.78
N LEU A 64 1.80 1.28 -12.69
CA LEU A 64 1.30 0.61 -11.47
C LEU A 64 2.20 -0.56 -11.07
N ALA A 65 2.62 -1.38 -12.03
CA ALA A 65 3.55 -2.47 -11.78
C ALA A 65 4.91 -1.97 -11.28
N SER A 66 5.46 -0.90 -11.88
CA SER A 66 6.70 -0.28 -11.40
C SER A 66 6.57 0.28 -9.97
N LEU A 67 5.46 0.94 -9.65
CA LEU A 67 5.17 1.44 -8.30
C LEU A 67 5.04 0.28 -7.29
N CYS A 68 4.38 -0.81 -7.67
CA CYS A 68 4.31 -2.02 -6.85
C CYS A 68 5.69 -2.58 -6.55
N MET A 69 6.56 -2.68 -7.56
CA MET A 69 7.92 -3.19 -7.36
C MET A 69 8.72 -2.30 -6.43
N LEU A 70 8.63 -0.97 -6.58
CA LEU A 70 9.26 -0.01 -5.69
C LEU A 70 8.79 -0.19 -4.24
N PHE A 71 7.47 -0.22 -4.03
CA PHE A 71 6.91 -0.38 -2.70
C PHE A 71 7.17 -1.77 -2.10
N LEU A 72 7.25 -2.81 -2.92
CA LEU A 72 7.64 -4.15 -2.48
C LEU A 72 9.08 -4.15 -1.96
N VAL A 73 10.02 -3.56 -2.71
CA VAL A 73 11.42 -3.44 -2.28
C VAL A 73 11.50 -2.68 -0.96
N MET A 74 10.80 -1.55 -0.84
CA MET A 74 10.74 -0.80 0.42
C MET A 74 10.14 -1.65 1.55
N ALA A 75 9.03 -2.33 1.33
CA ALA A 75 8.37 -3.17 2.34
C ALA A 75 9.22 -4.37 2.79
N VAL A 76 10.16 -4.84 1.97
CA VAL A 76 11.12 -5.91 2.33
C VAL A 76 12.31 -5.36 3.13
N MET A 77 12.74 -4.14 2.84
CA MET A 77 13.88 -3.50 3.53
C MET A 77 13.56 -2.99 4.94
N ILE A 78 12.27 -2.80 5.24
CA ILE A 78 11.76 -2.22 6.49
C ILE A 78 11.33 -3.32 7.45
#